data_AF-A0A554KEK6-F1
#
_entry.id   AF-A0A554KEK6-F1
#
_cell.length_a   1.000
_cell.length_b   1.000
_cell.length_c   1.000
_cell.angle_alpha   90.00
_cell.angle_beta   90.00
_cell.angle_gamma   90.00
#
_symmetry.space_group_name_H-M   'P 1'
#
loop_
_entity.id
_entity.type
_entity.pdbx_description
1 polymer ?
#
loop_
_entity_poly.entity_id
_entity_poly.type
_entity_poly.pdbx_seq_one_letter_code
_entity_poly.pdbx_strand_id
1 'polypeptide(L)'
;MNEFVMRKKFLVILVSLLVLGSFIWAFGLFPVMRVNGEFILYRAYTDHVSAFELFQRQSSLTAGGGELTPAAQQTIRQSVLRDLIVHAVFRQYIGSHTSRGGIEERAHGVVDETLRAANADVLPRATKELYGWSVEEFSDNVLFPQALLNELQKEIEKDGASFDEFVRTELNNAQVSIYFVPWKWENGELAEK
;
A
#
# COMPACT_ATOMS: atom_id res chain seq x y z
N MET A 1 -25.16 44.50 -12.86
CA MET A 1 -24.99 43.19 -12.19
C MET A 1 -24.01 43.41 -11.05
N ASN A 2 -24.50 43.41 -9.80
CA ASN A 2 -23.84 44.07 -8.66
C ASN A 2 -22.52 43.41 -8.25
N GLU A 3 -21.45 44.20 -8.20
CA GLU A 3 -20.11 43.84 -7.72
C GLU A 3 -20.15 43.21 -6.31
N PHE A 4 -21.07 43.66 -5.47
CA PHE A 4 -21.33 43.10 -4.14
C PHE A 4 -21.77 41.61 -4.18
N VAL A 5 -22.59 41.23 -5.16
CA VAL A 5 -23.04 39.83 -5.33
C VAL A 5 -21.89 38.97 -5.85
N MET A 6 -21.02 39.51 -6.72
CA MET A 6 -19.82 38.79 -7.18
C MET A 6 -18.79 38.58 -6.06
N ARG A 7 -18.54 39.59 -5.22
CA ARG A 7 -17.65 39.48 -4.05
C ARG A 7 -18.17 38.45 -3.03
N LYS A 8 -19.47 38.45 -2.74
CA LYS A 8 -20.07 37.47 -1.83
C LYS A 8 -20.00 36.04 -2.39
N LYS A 9 -20.26 35.85 -3.69
CA LYS A 9 -20.11 34.55 -4.35
C LYS A 9 -18.65 34.06 -4.34
N PHE A 10 -17.71 34.96 -4.63
CA PHE A 10 -16.28 34.65 -4.57
C PHE A 10 -15.86 34.23 -3.15
N LEU A 11 -16.29 34.96 -2.12
CA LEU A 11 -15.96 34.64 -0.73
C LEU A 11 -16.57 33.29 -0.30
N VAL A 12 -17.81 33.00 -0.71
CA VAL A 12 -18.43 31.69 -0.46
C VAL A 12 -17.63 30.57 -1.15
N ILE A 13 -17.24 30.74 -2.42
CA ILE A 13 -16.41 29.77 -3.15
C ILE A 13 -15.08 29.56 -2.44
N LEU A 14 -14.40 30.64 -2.04
CA LEU A 14 -13.13 30.58 -1.32
C LEU A 14 -13.26 29.80 -0.02
N VAL A 15 -14.28 30.11 0.79
CA VAL A 15 -14.55 29.41 2.06
C VAL A 15 -14.89 27.94 1.81
N SER A 16 -15.70 27.63 0.79
CA SER A 16 -16.00 26.25 0.42
C SER A 16 -14.76 25.48 -0.01
N LEU A 17 -13.85 26.09 -0.78
CA LEU A 17 -12.57 25.48 -1.17
C LEU A 17 -11.66 25.26 0.03
N LEU A 18 -11.62 26.19 0.98
CA LEU A 18 -10.85 26.03 2.22
C LEU A 18 -11.41 24.89 3.07
N VAL A 19 -12.72 24.83 3.28
CA VAL A 19 -13.37 23.74 4.03
C VAL A 19 -13.11 22.39 3.36
N LEU A 20 -13.25 22.32 2.04
CA LEU A 20 -12.98 21.10 1.27
C LEU A 20 -11.49 20.70 1.36
N GLY A 21 -10.58 21.66 1.23
CA GLY A 21 -9.14 21.42 1.36
C GLY A 21 -8.76 20.94 2.75
N SER A 22 -9.29 21.55 3.81
CA SER A 22 -9.10 21.11 5.19
C SER A 22 -9.67 19.70 5.42
N PHE A 23 -10.82 19.38 4.83
CA PHE A 23 -11.39 18.04 4.90
C PHE A 23 -10.48 17.01 4.21
N ILE A 24 -10.05 17.25 2.97
CA ILE A 24 -9.13 16.36 2.23
C ILE A 24 -7.84 16.13 3.03
N TRP A 25 -7.29 17.19 3.63
CA TRP A 25 -6.09 17.10 4.45
C TRP A 25 -6.31 16.29 5.72
N ALA A 26 -7.38 16.59 6.48
CA ALA A 26 -7.68 15.93 7.75
C ALA A 26 -7.92 14.42 7.61
N PHE A 27 -8.52 14.00 6.48
CA PHE A 27 -8.79 12.60 6.19
C PHE A 27 -7.69 11.90 5.38
N GLY A 28 -6.58 12.58 5.07
CA GLY A 28 -5.47 12.00 4.32
C GLY A 28 -5.82 11.58 2.90
N LEU A 29 -6.80 12.24 2.27
CA LEU A 29 -7.35 11.90 0.95
C LEU A 29 -6.56 12.53 -0.21
N PHE A 30 -5.30 12.87 0.03
CA PHE A 30 -4.39 13.40 -0.98
C PHE A 30 -3.38 12.33 -1.43
N PRO A 31 -2.92 12.35 -2.69
CA PRO A 31 -2.06 11.31 -3.23
C PRO A 31 -0.64 11.40 -2.65
N VAL A 32 -0.15 10.35 -1.98
CA VAL A 32 1.26 10.29 -1.58
C VAL A 32 2.16 9.93 -2.76
N MET A 33 1.67 9.06 -3.63
CA MET A 33 2.34 8.64 -4.85
C MET A 33 1.35 8.27 -5.96
N ARG A 34 1.87 8.18 -7.18
CA ARG A 34 1.17 7.71 -8.37
C ARG A 34 2.00 6.62 -9.04
N VAL A 35 1.38 5.48 -9.37
CA VAL A 35 2.02 4.31 -9.99
C VAL A 35 1.26 3.95 -11.26
N ASN A 36 1.89 4.09 -12.43
CA ASN A 36 1.31 3.90 -13.78
C ASN A 36 -0.07 4.53 -13.96
N GLY A 37 -0.28 5.71 -13.39
CA GLY A 37 -1.54 6.44 -13.52
C GLY A 37 -2.47 6.35 -12.30
N GLU A 38 -2.36 5.31 -11.47
CA GLU A 38 -3.18 5.10 -10.27
C GLU A 38 -2.61 5.81 -9.05
N PHE A 39 -3.47 6.38 -8.21
CA PHE A 39 -3.06 7.13 -7.02
C PHE A 39 -3.11 6.25 -5.78
N ILE A 40 -2.03 6.31 -4.99
CA ILE A 40 -2.01 5.78 -3.62
C ILE A 40 -2.15 6.97 -2.68
N LEU A 41 -3.16 6.93 -1.81
CA LEU A 41 -3.49 8.02 -0.90
C LEU A 41 -2.64 7.98 0.37
N TYR A 42 -2.44 9.15 0.97
CA TYR A 42 -1.69 9.29 2.20
C TYR A 42 -2.26 8.43 3.33
N ARG A 43 -3.59 8.37 3.47
CA ARG A 43 -4.25 7.51 4.45
C ARG A 43 -3.84 6.04 4.33
N ALA A 44 -3.93 5.46 3.12
CA ALA A 44 -3.55 4.07 2.90
C ALA A 44 -2.08 3.82 3.28
N TYR A 45 -1.19 4.74 2.90
CA TYR A 45 0.21 4.70 3.27
C TYR A 45 0.42 4.77 4.79
N THR A 46 -0.20 5.72 5.49
CA THR A 46 -0.07 5.85 6.95
C THR A 46 -0.67 4.69 7.71
N ASP A 47 -1.75 4.09 7.20
CA ASP A 47 -2.38 2.92 7.79
C ASP A 47 -1.41 1.73 7.74
N HIS A 48 -0.73 1.50 6.61
CA HIS A 48 0.30 0.46 6.48
C HIS A 48 1.53 0.73 7.35
N VAL A 49 2.03 1.97 7.38
CA VAL A 49 3.15 2.36 8.27
C VAL A 49 2.79 2.07 9.72
N SER A 50 1.59 2.45 10.15
CA SER A 50 1.14 2.27 11.53
C SER A 50 1.02 0.79 11.91
N ALA A 51 0.48 -0.03 11.01
CA ALA A 51 0.39 -1.47 11.21
C ALA A 51 1.78 -2.13 11.32
N PHE A 52 2.72 -1.73 10.46
CA PHE A 52 4.08 -2.27 10.49
C PHE A 52 4.89 -1.80 11.70
N GLU A 53 4.72 -0.54 12.13
CA GLU A 53 5.30 -0.03 13.37
C GLU A 53 4.73 -0.76 14.59
N LEU A 54 3.42 -1.04 14.62
CA LEU A 54 2.81 -1.80 15.71
C LEU A 54 3.37 -3.22 15.75
N PHE A 55 3.44 -3.90 14.62
CA PHE A 55 4.02 -5.25 14.51
C PHE A 55 5.45 -5.27 15.05
N GLN A 56 6.29 -4.36 14.59
CA GLN A 56 7.69 -4.27 15.03
C GLN A 56 7.81 -3.98 16.54
N ARG A 57 6.94 -3.14 17.11
CA ARG A 57 6.89 -2.90 18.56
C ARG A 57 6.53 -4.18 19.31
N GLN A 58 5.49 -4.90 18.90
CA GLN A 58 5.07 -6.14 19.56
C GLN A 58 6.12 -7.24 19.45
N SER A 59 6.74 -7.39 18.28
CA SER A 59 7.84 -8.33 18.07
C SER A 59 9.07 -7.98 18.93
N SER A 60 9.41 -6.70 19.03
CA SER A 60 10.54 -6.23 19.84
C SER A 60 10.30 -6.45 21.33
N LEU A 61 9.10 -6.16 21.84
CA LEU A 61 8.73 -6.41 23.24
C LEU A 61 8.88 -7.90 23.62
N THR A 62 8.49 -8.78 22.71
CA THR A 62 8.62 -10.24 22.89
C THR A 62 10.09 -10.69 22.93
N ALA A 63 10.97 -9.99 22.22
CA ALA A 63 12.41 -10.24 22.19
C ALA A 63 13.22 -9.48 23.26
N GLY A 64 12.56 -8.74 24.17
CA GLY A 64 13.22 -7.91 25.19
C GLY A 64 13.82 -6.60 24.67
N GLY A 65 13.42 -6.16 23.48
CA GLY A 65 13.81 -4.88 22.87
C GLY A 65 13.01 -3.68 23.40
N GLY A 66 13.57 -2.49 23.19
CA GLY A 66 12.96 -1.20 23.57
C GLY A 66 12.09 -0.56 22.47
N GLU A 67 11.77 0.73 22.63
CA GLU A 67 11.01 1.51 21.64
C GLU A 67 11.73 1.62 20.29
N LEU A 68 10.94 1.80 19.21
CA LEU A 68 11.48 1.96 17.85
C LEU A 68 12.30 3.25 17.73
N THR A 69 13.55 3.11 17.29
CA THR A 69 14.41 4.24 17.00
C THR A 69 13.90 5.03 15.78
N PRO A 70 14.24 6.32 15.65
CA PRO A 70 13.88 7.12 14.48
C PRO A 70 14.38 6.52 13.15
N ALA A 71 15.57 5.91 13.16
CA ALA A 71 16.13 5.22 12.00
C ALA A 71 15.28 4.01 11.61
N ALA A 72 14.84 3.19 12.57
CA ALA A 72 13.96 2.05 12.31
C ALA A 72 12.60 2.51 11.73
N GLN A 73 12.03 3.60 12.25
CA GLN A 73 10.80 4.19 11.69
C GLN A 73 10.98 4.65 10.25
N GLN A 74 12.13 5.25 9.91
CA GLN A 74 12.44 5.65 8.55
C GLN A 74 12.56 4.44 7.61
N THR A 75 13.22 3.37 8.07
CA THR A 75 13.30 2.10 7.31
C THR A 75 11.91 1.51 7.09
N ILE A 76 11.05 1.48 8.11
CA ILE A 76 9.67 1.00 7.98
C ILE A 76 8.92 1.80 6.91
N ARG A 77 8.99 3.13 6.97
CA ARG A 77 8.33 4.01 5.99
C ARG A 77 8.81 3.75 4.56
N GLN A 78 10.12 3.59 4.38
CA GLN A 78 10.71 3.25 3.08
C GLN A 78 10.25 1.87 2.59
N SER A 79 10.24 0.86 3.45
CA SER A 79 9.77 -0.49 3.12
C SER A 79 8.30 -0.49 2.72
N VAL A 80 7.44 0.20 3.46
CA VAL A 80 6.01 0.32 3.15
C VAL A 80 5.79 1.03 1.81
N LEU A 81 6.52 2.11 1.52
CA LEU A 81 6.44 2.74 0.20
C LEU A 81 6.82 1.78 -0.92
N ARG A 82 7.93 1.04 -0.75
CA ARG A 82 8.40 0.08 -1.75
C ARG A 82 7.35 -1.01 -1.97
N ASP A 83 6.83 -1.57 -0.90
CA ASP A 83 5.81 -2.63 -0.92
C ASP A 83 4.55 -2.18 -1.67
N LEU A 84 4.04 -0.99 -1.34
CA LEU A 84 2.88 -0.39 -2.02
C LEU A 84 3.13 -0.17 -3.52
N ILE A 85 4.33 0.26 -3.92
CA ILE A 85 4.70 0.41 -5.34
C ILE A 85 4.72 -0.95 -6.02
N VAL A 86 5.42 -1.93 -5.43
CA VAL A 86 5.57 -3.28 -5.98
C VAL A 86 4.20 -3.93 -6.19
N HIS A 87 3.33 -3.88 -5.17
CA HIS A 87 1.98 -4.41 -5.24
C HIS A 87 1.12 -3.71 -6.31
N ALA A 88 1.21 -2.39 -6.43
CA ALA A 88 0.48 -1.66 -7.47
C ALA A 88 0.94 -2.06 -8.88
N VAL A 89 2.26 -2.13 -9.11
CA VAL A 89 2.84 -2.54 -10.41
C VAL A 89 2.36 -3.93 -10.80
N PHE A 90 2.42 -4.91 -9.89
CA PHE A 90 2.04 -6.27 -10.23
C PHE A 90 0.53 -6.47 -10.37
N ARG A 91 -0.29 -5.78 -9.57
CA ARG A 91 -1.74 -5.80 -9.76
C ARG A 91 -2.12 -5.29 -11.15
N GLN A 92 -1.51 -4.19 -11.59
CA GLN A 92 -1.75 -3.63 -12.92
C GLN A 92 -1.21 -4.54 -14.03
N TYR A 93 -0.06 -5.18 -13.82
CA TYR A 93 0.47 -6.18 -14.74
C TYR A 93 -0.53 -7.34 -14.94
N ILE A 94 -1.03 -7.91 -13.85
CA ILE A 94 -2.01 -9.01 -13.88
C ILE A 94 -3.30 -8.57 -14.59
N GLY A 95 -3.83 -7.39 -14.24
CA GLY A 95 -5.06 -6.86 -14.85
C GLY A 95 -4.93 -6.56 -16.35
N SER A 96 -3.74 -6.14 -16.80
CA SER A 96 -3.47 -5.89 -18.23
C SER A 96 -3.16 -7.16 -19.03
N HIS A 97 -2.72 -8.23 -18.37
CA HIS A 97 -2.35 -9.50 -18.98
C HIS A 97 -3.36 -10.60 -18.62
N THR A 98 -4.63 -10.35 -18.95
CA THR A 98 -5.79 -11.23 -18.70
C THR A 98 -5.62 -12.68 -19.20
N SER A 99 -4.67 -12.93 -20.10
CA SER A 99 -4.27 -14.27 -20.54
C SER A 99 -3.62 -15.13 -19.44
N ARG A 100 -3.21 -14.56 -18.30
CA ARG A 100 -2.64 -15.28 -17.15
C ARG A 100 -3.69 -15.91 -16.23
N GLY A 101 -4.82 -16.32 -16.80
CA GLY A 101 -5.57 -17.52 -16.40
C GLY A 101 -5.99 -17.64 -14.94
N GLY A 102 -6.57 -16.59 -14.35
CA GLY A 102 -7.19 -16.70 -13.02
C GLY A 102 -6.21 -16.67 -11.84
N ILE A 103 -5.05 -16.02 -11.98
CA ILE A 103 -4.13 -15.74 -10.86
C ILE A 103 -4.87 -15.13 -9.66
N GLU A 104 -5.75 -14.15 -9.89
CA GLU A 104 -6.53 -13.52 -8.81
C GLU A 104 -7.46 -14.53 -8.11
N GLU A 105 -8.15 -15.38 -8.87
CA GLU A 105 -9.04 -16.41 -8.32
C GLU A 105 -8.26 -17.44 -7.49
N ARG A 106 -7.08 -17.87 -7.97
CA ARG A 106 -6.20 -18.75 -7.21
C ARG A 106 -5.66 -18.10 -5.94
N ALA A 107 -5.28 -16.82 -6.02
CA ALA A 107 -4.83 -16.06 -4.85
C ALA A 107 -5.94 -15.97 -3.79
N HIS A 108 -7.19 -15.69 -4.20
CA HIS A 108 -8.35 -15.75 -3.31
C HIS A 108 -8.53 -17.15 -2.70
N GLY A 109 -8.40 -18.21 -3.50
CA GLY A 109 -8.47 -19.59 -3.01
C GLY A 109 -7.41 -19.91 -1.94
N VAL A 110 -6.18 -19.44 -2.13
CA VAL A 110 -5.09 -19.59 -1.14
C VAL A 110 -5.39 -18.84 0.16
N VAL A 111 -5.93 -17.62 0.06
CA VAL A 111 -6.33 -16.84 1.23
C VAL A 111 -7.46 -17.54 1.99
N ASP A 112 -8.50 -17.99 1.29
CA ASP A 112 -9.63 -18.71 1.87
C ASP A 112 -9.20 -19.99 2.59
N GLU A 113 -8.30 -20.76 1.97
CA GLU A 113 -7.74 -21.96 2.59
C GLU A 113 -6.93 -21.62 3.84
N THR A 114 -6.11 -20.58 3.78
CA THR A 114 -5.30 -20.09 4.91
C THR A 114 -6.18 -19.65 6.08
N LEU A 115 -7.25 -18.91 5.80
CA LEU A 115 -8.20 -18.44 6.81
C LEU A 115 -9.01 -19.60 7.41
N ARG A 116 -9.38 -20.61 6.62
CA ARG A 116 -10.07 -21.82 7.12
C ARG A 116 -9.17 -22.71 7.97
N ALA A 117 -7.89 -22.80 7.64
CA ALA A 117 -6.91 -23.56 8.41
C ALA A 117 -6.50 -22.86 9.71
N ALA A 118 -6.69 -21.54 9.79
CA ALA A 118 -6.35 -20.77 10.98
C ALA A 118 -7.30 -21.05 12.15
N ASN A 119 -6.79 -20.90 13.37
CA ASN A 119 -7.61 -21.00 14.57
C ASN A 119 -8.51 -19.77 14.70
N ALA A 120 -9.83 -19.98 14.61
CA ALA A 120 -10.85 -18.93 14.64
C ALA A 120 -10.85 -18.08 15.92
N ASP A 121 -10.36 -18.60 17.05
CA ASP A 121 -10.30 -17.89 18.34
C ASP A 121 -8.99 -17.11 18.52
N VAL A 122 -7.96 -17.43 17.75
CA VAL A 122 -6.63 -16.82 17.85
C VAL A 122 -6.45 -15.74 16.78
N LEU A 123 -6.84 -16.03 15.53
CA LEU A 123 -6.56 -15.14 14.40
C LEU A 123 -7.12 -13.72 14.60
N PRO A 124 -8.40 -13.52 14.99
CA PRO A 124 -8.93 -12.16 15.16
C PRO A 124 -8.21 -11.35 16.24
N ARG A 125 -7.75 -12.01 17.31
CA ARG A 125 -6.98 -11.36 18.38
C ARG A 125 -5.57 -11.04 17.90
N ALA A 126 -4.89 -12.01 17.28
CA ALA A 126 -3.54 -11.84 16.79
C ALA A 126 -3.43 -10.73 15.74
N THR A 127 -4.33 -10.67 14.75
CA THR A 127 -4.30 -9.60 13.73
C THR A 127 -4.52 -8.23 14.36
N LYS A 128 -5.44 -8.15 15.33
CA LYS A 128 -5.75 -6.89 16.01
C LYS A 128 -4.60 -6.42 16.90
N GLU A 129 -3.98 -7.33 17.65
CA GLU A 129 -2.87 -7.02 18.56
C GLU A 129 -1.58 -6.68 17.81
N LEU A 130 -1.26 -7.42 16.75
CA LEU A 130 -0.01 -7.27 16.00
C LEU A 130 -0.06 -6.14 14.97
N TYR A 131 -1.18 -5.97 14.26
CA TYR A 131 -1.27 -5.04 13.13
C TYR A 131 -2.30 -3.93 13.34
N GLY A 132 -3.14 -4.04 14.38
CA GLY A 132 -4.25 -3.10 14.60
C GLY A 132 -5.44 -3.36 13.68
N TRP A 133 -5.36 -4.40 12.84
CA TRP A 133 -6.31 -4.72 11.78
C TRP A 133 -7.32 -5.81 12.17
N SER A 134 -8.51 -5.73 11.59
CA SER A 134 -9.46 -6.84 11.53
C SER A 134 -8.89 -7.98 10.68
N VAL A 135 -9.53 -9.15 10.71
CA VAL A 135 -9.14 -10.28 9.85
C VAL A 135 -9.31 -9.93 8.37
N GLU A 136 -10.35 -9.19 8.02
CA GLU A 136 -10.61 -8.71 6.65
C GLU A 136 -9.52 -7.73 6.20
N GLU A 137 -9.20 -6.73 7.03
CA GLU A 137 -8.12 -5.79 6.73
C GLU A 137 -6.76 -6.50 6.61
N PHE A 138 -6.48 -7.48 7.47
CA PHE A 138 -5.27 -8.28 7.37
C PHE A 138 -5.25 -9.14 6.10
N SER A 139 -6.40 -9.70 5.72
CA SER A 139 -6.56 -10.44 4.48
C SER A 139 -6.23 -9.56 3.27
N ASP A 140 -6.83 -8.38 3.18
CA ASP A 140 -6.70 -7.49 2.02
C ASP A 140 -5.32 -6.84 1.90
N ASN A 141 -4.68 -6.53 3.03
CA ASN A 141 -3.41 -5.79 3.06
C ASN A 141 -2.18 -6.69 3.18
N VAL A 142 -2.33 -7.96 3.60
CA VAL A 142 -1.19 -8.88 3.80
C VAL A 142 -1.38 -10.18 3.05
N LEU A 143 -2.44 -10.94 3.36
CA LEU A 143 -2.57 -12.31 2.84
C LEU A 143 -2.79 -12.31 1.32
N PHE A 144 -3.71 -11.49 0.83
CA PHE A 144 -4.04 -11.45 -0.58
C PHE A 144 -2.89 -10.92 -1.44
N PRO A 145 -2.23 -9.78 -1.12
CA PRO A 145 -1.07 -9.33 -1.90
C PRO A 145 0.06 -10.37 -1.94
N GLN A 146 0.35 -11.03 -0.82
CA GLN A 146 1.35 -12.09 -0.77
C GLN A 146 0.94 -13.32 -1.60
N ALA A 147 -0.32 -13.75 -1.51
CA ALA A 147 -0.83 -14.87 -2.31
C ALA A 147 -0.78 -14.54 -3.81
N LEU A 148 -1.14 -13.31 -4.19
CA LEU A 148 -1.11 -12.82 -5.57
C LEU A 148 0.32 -12.84 -6.14
N LEU A 149 1.29 -12.37 -5.36
CA LEU A 149 2.71 -12.43 -5.70
C LEU A 149 3.19 -13.86 -5.91
N ASN A 150 2.85 -14.77 -4.99
CA ASN A 150 3.25 -16.16 -5.07
C ASN A 150 2.65 -16.86 -6.31
N GLU A 151 1.38 -16.59 -6.63
CA GLU A 151 0.74 -17.14 -7.82
C GLU A 151 1.30 -16.55 -9.12
N LEU A 152 1.65 -15.26 -9.12
CA LEU A 152 2.33 -14.64 -10.26
C LEU A 152 3.71 -15.25 -10.47
N GLN A 153 4.49 -15.46 -9.40
CA GLN A 153 5.79 -16.12 -9.47
C GLN A 153 5.68 -17.52 -10.08
N LYS A 154 4.75 -18.34 -9.57
CA LYS A 154 4.50 -19.69 -10.12
C LYS A 154 4.19 -19.66 -11.61
N GLU A 155 3.38 -18.70 -12.07
CA GLU A 155 3.03 -18.60 -13.49
C GLU A 155 4.23 -18.16 -14.35
N ILE A 156 5.04 -17.22 -13.87
CA ILE A 156 6.25 -16.77 -14.59
C ILE A 156 7.26 -17.92 -14.71
N GLU A 157 7.52 -18.63 -13.62
CA GLU A 157 8.53 -19.70 -13.57
C GLU A 157 8.08 -20.95 -14.34
N LYS A 158 6.78 -21.21 -14.45
CA LYS A 158 6.22 -22.31 -15.25
C LYS A 158 6.61 -22.21 -16.73
N ASP A 159 6.73 -20.99 -17.25
CA ASP A 159 7.14 -20.72 -18.64
C ASP A 159 8.68 -20.75 -18.81
N GLY A 160 9.43 -21.11 -17.76
CA GLY A 160 10.89 -21.15 -17.75
C GLY A 160 11.55 -19.77 -17.67
N ALA A 161 10.78 -18.72 -17.39
CA ALA A 161 11.29 -17.37 -17.20
C ALA A 161 11.75 -17.15 -15.74
N SER A 162 12.74 -16.27 -15.55
CA SER A 162 13.20 -15.87 -14.21
C SER A 162 12.26 -14.84 -13.60
N PHE A 163 11.69 -15.15 -12.43
CA PHE A 163 10.84 -14.22 -11.70
C PHE A 163 11.60 -12.96 -11.28
N ASP A 164 12.85 -13.08 -10.83
CA ASP A 164 13.66 -11.93 -10.44
C ASP A 164 13.92 -10.97 -11.61
N GLU A 165 14.19 -11.50 -12.80
CA GLU A 165 14.39 -10.68 -13.99
C GLU A 165 13.08 -10.01 -14.43
N PHE A 166 11.97 -10.73 -14.31
CA PHE A 166 10.63 -10.19 -14.53
C PHE A 166 10.34 -9.03 -13.56
N VAL A 167 10.52 -9.23 -12.26
CA VAL A 167 10.33 -8.18 -11.22
C VAL A 167 11.17 -6.95 -11.55
N ARG A 168 12.46 -7.13 -11.83
CA ARG A 168 13.36 -6.03 -12.18
C ARG A 168 12.87 -5.27 -13.42
N THR A 169 12.41 -6.00 -14.44
CA THR A 169 11.92 -5.41 -15.69
C THR A 169 10.66 -4.57 -15.45
N GLU A 170 9.67 -5.13 -14.76
CA GLU A 170 8.41 -4.43 -14.49
C GLU A 170 8.62 -3.20 -13.58
N LEU A 171 9.47 -3.30 -12.55
CA LEU A 171 9.78 -2.17 -11.67
C LEU A 171 10.54 -1.04 -12.39
N ASN A 172 11.46 -1.40 -13.30
CA ASN A 172 12.18 -0.41 -14.10
C ASN A 172 11.27 0.30 -15.10
N ASN A 173 10.27 -0.39 -15.64
CA ASN A 173 9.30 0.15 -16.59
C ASN A 173 8.18 0.94 -15.91
N ALA A 174 8.00 0.80 -14.60
CA ALA A 174 6.95 1.46 -13.85
C ALA A 174 7.15 2.98 -13.78
N GLN A 175 6.09 3.73 -14.11
CA GLN A 175 6.04 5.18 -13.96
C GLN A 175 5.57 5.53 -12.55
N VAL A 176 6.52 5.88 -11.68
CA VAL A 176 6.23 6.22 -10.29
C VAL A 176 6.55 7.69 -10.01
N SER A 177 5.59 8.42 -9.44
CA SER A 177 5.76 9.79 -8.95
C SER A 177 5.46 9.86 -7.46
N ILE A 178 6.39 10.40 -6.67
CA ILE A 178 6.28 10.49 -5.19
C ILE A 178 6.29 11.94 -4.74
N TYR A 179 5.21 12.40 -4.10
CA TYR A 179 4.96 13.82 -3.86
C TYR A 179 5.41 14.30 -2.47
N PHE A 180 4.84 13.72 -1.41
CA PHE A 180 4.87 14.32 -0.06
C PHE A 180 5.84 13.66 0.94
N VAL A 181 6.72 12.78 0.47
CA VAL A 181 7.68 12.05 1.32
C VAL A 181 9.12 12.20 0.77
N PRO A 182 10.17 12.01 1.60
CA PRO A 182 11.57 12.31 1.24
C PRO A 182 12.23 11.29 0.30
N TRP A 183 11.45 10.55 -0.50
CA TRP A 183 11.96 9.56 -1.43
C TRP A 183 11.47 9.83 -2.85
N LYS A 184 12.30 9.45 -3.82
CA LYS A 184 12.00 9.43 -5.25
C LYS A 184 12.17 8.01 -5.80
N TRP A 185 11.51 7.73 -6.91
CA TRP A 185 11.67 6.46 -7.62
C TRP A 185 12.61 6.65 -8.79
N GLU A 186 13.70 5.90 -8.82
CA GLU A 186 14.71 5.94 -9.87
C GLU A 186 15.15 4.52 -10.21
N ASN A 187 15.11 4.15 -11.49
CA ASN A 187 15.59 2.85 -12.01
C ASN A 187 15.07 1.63 -11.22
N GLY A 188 13.77 1.60 -10.92
CA GLY A 188 13.16 0.48 -10.21
C GLY A 188 13.40 0.44 -8.69
N GLU A 189 13.99 1.49 -8.12
CA GLU A 189 14.33 1.56 -6.70
C GLU A 189 13.93 2.89 -6.05
N LEU A 190 13.77 2.87 -4.72
CA LEU A 190 13.60 4.07 -3.92
C LEU A 190 14.97 4.69 -3.60
N ALA A 191 15.15 5.95 -4.00
CA ALA A 191 16.29 6.77 -3.63
C ALA A 191 15.86 7.95 -2.75
N GLU A 192 16.76 8.46 -1.91
CA GLU A 192 16.53 9.72 -1.19
C GLU A 192 16.50 10.90 -2.17
N LYS A 193 15.70 11.92 -1.87
CA LYS A 193 15.57 13.13 -2.71
C LYS A 193 16.79 14.03 -2.64
#